data_AF-A0A2A3XBY3-F1
#
_entry.id   AF-A0A2A3XBY3-F1
#
_cell.length_a   1.000
_cell.length_b   1.000
_cell.length_c   1.000
_cell.angle_alpha   90.00
_cell.angle_beta   90.00
_cell.angle_gamma   90.00
#
_symmetry.space_group_name_H-M   'P 1'
#
loop_
_entity.id
_entity.type
_entity.pdbx_description
1 polymer ?
#
loop_
_entity_poly.entity_id
_entity_poly.type
_entity_poly.pdbx_seq_one_letter_code
_entity_poly.pdbx_strand_id
1 'polypeptide(L)'
;MKLSLSKVFCGLSASIFLAGCSSESKPNIAVGPPASTTQSVSQLLFDAYGIGSDKYKTYQEGFGAALDGVQDGNIDISIGILGLPSGSIENLQASSGDVRLMSLSDEAIDYIEANSAYKRFTIPAGSYDFQKEDVETITAYAVLVGNTQTIDEELGYELARLMHEHAEENTHAQSAFMTLENALNGSEGLPIHPGAKRYYEEQGLTVDNPVAELGNIESKSEFILGTGSQGGTYYPLGGEMATIWNRYLDGQNFTNIETGASIENLVSIRDNTMDLGMTVHAPAQDAVEGSGEFEGGPIGNVAFIGHIYPEVIQIVTRERSKIESLSDLTD
;
A
#
# COMPACT_ATOMS: atom_id res chain seq x y z
N MET A 1 -44.85 -52.62 -55.91
CA MET A 1 -45.73 -51.49 -55.49
C MET A 1 -45.64 -51.39 -53.97
N LYS A 2 -44.71 -50.61 -53.42
CA LYS A 2 -44.66 -49.14 -53.20
C LYS A 2 -45.25 -48.73 -51.83
N LEU A 3 -44.34 -48.32 -50.95
CA LEU A 3 -44.54 -47.59 -49.68
C LEU A 3 -45.28 -46.27 -49.91
N SER A 4 -45.94 -45.77 -48.85
CA SER A 4 -46.05 -44.34 -48.57
C SER A 4 -46.26 -44.09 -47.08
N LEU A 5 -45.32 -43.35 -46.47
CA LEU A 5 -45.46 -42.65 -45.20
C LEU A 5 -46.20 -41.32 -45.44
N SER A 6 -47.10 -40.93 -44.55
CA SER A 6 -47.57 -39.55 -44.41
C SER A 6 -47.12 -38.96 -43.06
N LYS A 7 -46.43 -37.82 -43.14
CA LYS A 7 -46.09 -36.95 -42.01
C LYS A 7 -47.27 -36.01 -41.74
N VAL A 8 -47.66 -35.85 -40.48
CA VAL A 8 -48.49 -34.72 -40.03
C VAL A 8 -47.69 -33.92 -39.01
N PHE A 9 -47.53 -32.63 -39.32
CA PHE A 9 -46.87 -31.60 -38.53
C PHE A 9 -47.72 -31.25 -37.30
N CYS A 10 -47.10 -31.17 -36.12
CA CYS A 10 -47.67 -30.54 -34.94
C CYS A 10 -47.02 -29.15 -34.81
N GLY A 11 -47.80 -28.08 -34.98
CA GLY A 11 -47.36 -26.71 -34.79
C GLY A 11 -47.37 -26.35 -33.31
N LEU A 12 -46.19 -26.12 -32.74
CA LEU A 12 -46.02 -25.59 -31.38
C LEU A 12 -45.88 -24.07 -31.47
N SER A 13 -46.84 -23.33 -30.91
CA SER A 13 -46.69 -21.91 -30.61
C SER A 13 -45.78 -21.76 -29.38
N ALA A 14 -44.53 -21.36 -29.59
CA ALA A 14 -43.63 -20.98 -28.51
C ALA A 14 -43.51 -19.45 -28.46
N SER A 15 -44.20 -18.84 -27.50
CA SER A 15 -43.87 -17.50 -27.03
C SER A 15 -42.49 -17.58 -26.37
N ILE A 16 -41.47 -17.10 -27.08
CA ILE A 16 -40.12 -16.98 -26.55
C ILE A 16 -40.15 -15.85 -25.53
N PHE A 17 -40.13 -16.20 -24.25
CA PHE A 17 -39.60 -15.33 -23.20
C PHE A 17 -38.12 -15.10 -23.54
N LEU A 18 -37.79 -13.91 -24.03
CA LEU A 18 -36.44 -13.38 -23.94
C LEU A 18 -36.19 -13.08 -22.46
N ALA A 19 -35.83 -14.10 -21.69
CA ALA A 19 -35.06 -13.89 -20.49
C ALA A 19 -33.71 -13.34 -20.95
N GLY A 20 -33.55 -12.02 -20.88
CA GLY A 20 -32.25 -11.38 -20.89
C GLY A 20 -31.48 -11.88 -19.66
N CYS A 21 -30.76 -12.98 -19.82
CA CYS A 21 -29.66 -13.32 -18.92
C CYS A 21 -28.47 -12.45 -19.33
N SER A 22 -28.48 -11.17 -18.96
CA SER A 22 -27.23 -10.51 -18.59
C SER A 22 -26.98 -10.88 -17.14
N SER A 23 -26.41 -12.06 -16.90
CA SER A 23 -25.64 -12.22 -15.68
C SER A 23 -24.37 -11.39 -15.91
N GLU A 24 -24.43 -10.09 -15.64
CA GLU A 24 -23.20 -9.31 -15.51
C GLU A 24 -22.39 -9.98 -14.41
N SER A 25 -21.27 -10.58 -14.80
CA SER A 25 -20.39 -11.24 -13.85
C SER A 25 -19.79 -10.15 -12.97
N LYS A 26 -20.03 -10.25 -11.66
CA LYS A 26 -19.41 -9.39 -10.65
C LYS A 26 -17.91 -9.27 -10.91
N PRO A 27 -17.34 -8.05 -10.91
CA PRO A 27 -15.92 -7.85 -11.14
C PRO A 27 -15.09 -8.48 -10.03
N ASN A 28 -13.92 -8.95 -10.40
CA ASN A 28 -12.91 -9.48 -9.50
C ASN A 28 -12.00 -8.33 -9.06
N ILE A 29 -11.99 -8.00 -7.77
CA ILE A 29 -11.25 -6.86 -7.23
C ILE A 29 -10.21 -7.34 -6.23
N ALA A 30 -8.95 -7.02 -6.49
CA ALA A 30 -7.88 -7.17 -5.52
C ALA A 30 -7.86 -5.99 -4.56
N VAL A 31 -8.15 -6.28 -3.29
CA VAL A 31 -8.26 -5.29 -2.20
C VAL A 31 -7.00 -5.26 -1.32
N GLY A 32 -5.94 -5.96 -1.72
CA GLY A 32 -4.73 -6.14 -0.94
C GLY A 32 -4.75 -7.33 0.02
N PRO A 33 -3.60 -7.67 0.64
CA PRO A 33 -3.47 -8.83 1.51
C PRO A 33 -4.42 -8.80 2.72
N PRO A 34 -4.73 -9.96 3.34
CA PRO A 34 -5.48 -10.00 4.59
C PRO A 34 -4.79 -9.18 5.69
N ALA A 35 -5.58 -8.44 6.48
CA ALA A 35 -5.07 -7.61 7.57
C ALA A 35 -3.95 -6.65 7.10
N SER A 36 -4.17 -5.95 5.98
CA SER A 36 -3.25 -4.94 5.45
C SER A 36 -3.92 -3.57 5.36
N THR A 37 -3.14 -2.50 5.37
CA THR A 37 -3.67 -1.14 5.19
C THR A 37 -4.36 -0.97 3.84
N THR A 38 -3.87 -1.65 2.80
CA THR A 38 -4.53 -1.67 1.49
C THR A 38 -5.95 -2.24 1.57
N GLN A 39 -6.16 -3.26 2.40
CA GLN A 39 -7.49 -3.82 2.64
C GLN A 39 -8.40 -2.84 3.38
N SER A 40 -7.93 -2.23 4.46
CA SER A 40 -8.73 -1.27 5.23
C SER A 40 -9.06 -0.02 4.39
N VAL A 41 -8.12 0.50 3.58
CA VAL A 41 -8.40 1.63 2.67
C VAL A 41 -9.33 1.23 1.53
N SER A 42 -9.23 0.00 1.00
CA SER A 42 -10.16 -0.50 -0.01
C SER A 42 -11.59 -0.53 0.52
N GLN A 43 -11.79 -0.96 1.77
CA GLN A 43 -13.10 -0.93 2.41
C GLN A 43 -13.60 0.51 2.59
N LEU A 44 -12.74 1.43 3.03
CA LEU A 44 -13.09 2.83 3.18
C LEU A 44 -13.50 3.48 1.84
N LEU A 45 -12.81 3.13 0.74
CA LEU A 45 -13.21 3.54 -0.62
C LEU A 45 -14.59 3.00 -0.97
N PHE A 46 -14.87 1.72 -0.74
CA PHE A 46 -16.19 1.16 -1.02
C PHE A 46 -17.30 1.78 -0.18
N ASP A 47 -17.05 2.06 1.08
CA ASP A 47 -18.00 2.74 1.97
C ASP A 47 -18.31 4.16 1.46
N ALA A 48 -17.30 4.90 1.00
CA ALA A 48 -17.45 6.23 0.42
C ALA A 48 -18.35 6.24 -0.83
N TYR A 49 -18.33 5.17 -1.63
CA TYR A 49 -19.18 4.99 -2.81
C TYR A 49 -20.48 4.22 -2.53
N GLY A 50 -20.67 3.67 -1.33
CA GLY A 50 -21.80 2.81 -1.01
C GLY A 50 -21.79 1.45 -1.73
N ILE A 51 -20.60 0.93 -2.08
CA ILE A 51 -20.42 -0.34 -2.79
C ILE A 51 -20.50 -1.49 -1.78
N GLY A 52 -21.57 -2.28 -1.86
CA GLY A 52 -21.73 -3.48 -1.05
C GLY A 52 -20.78 -4.61 -1.46
N SER A 53 -20.35 -5.44 -0.50
CA SER A 53 -19.51 -6.63 -0.75
C SER A 53 -20.16 -7.64 -1.70
N ASP A 54 -21.47 -7.57 -1.91
CA ASP A 54 -22.20 -8.38 -2.88
C ASP A 54 -22.06 -7.88 -4.32
N LYS A 55 -21.42 -6.74 -4.58
CA LYS A 55 -21.23 -6.19 -5.93
C LYS A 55 -20.00 -6.74 -6.66
N TYR A 56 -19.00 -7.24 -5.94
CA TYR A 56 -17.74 -7.73 -6.49
C TYR A 56 -17.34 -9.08 -5.89
N LYS A 57 -16.29 -9.69 -6.44
CA LYS A 57 -15.58 -10.82 -5.83
C LYS A 57 -14.25 -10.34 -5.31
N THR A 58 -13.98 -10.59 -4.04
CA THR A 58 -12.76 -10.15 -3.36
C THR A 58 -11.59 -11.09 -3.65
N TYR A 59 -10.44 -10.50 -3.97
CA TYR A 59 -9.14 -11.14 -4.05
C TYR A 59 -8.21 -10.46 -3.05
N GLN A 60 -7.45 -11.26 -2.28
CA GLN A 60 -6.60 -10.76 -1.21
C GLN A 60 -5.14 -11.12 -1.50
N GLU A 61 -4.56 -10.43 -2.48
CA GLU A 61 -3.23 -10.71 -3.02
C GLU A 61 -2.26 -9.56 -2.72
N GLY A 62 -0.96 -9.86 -2.69
CA GLY A 62 0.07 -8.82 -2.78
C GLY A 62 -0.01 -8.07 -4.11
N PHE A 63 0.44 -6.81 -4.15
CA PHE A 63 0.17 -5.92 -5.29
C PHE A 63 0.74 -6.46 -6.62
N GLY A 64 1.92 -7.09 -6.60
CA GLY A 64 2.51 -7.72 -7.79
C GLY A 64 1.63 -8.84 -8.36
N ALA A 65 1.23 -9.80 -7.52
CA ALA A 65 0.34 -10.89 -7.92
C ALA A 65 -1.04 -10.38 -8.37
N ALA A 66 -1.55 -9.32 -7.75
CA ALA A 66 -2.76 -8.65 -8.19
C ALA A 66 -2.63 -8.09 -9.62
N LEU A 67 -1.50 -7.44 -9.95
CA LEU A 67 -1.26 -6.92 -11.30
C LEU A 67 -1.02 -8.02 -12.33
N ASP A 68 -0.41 -9.15 -11.96
CA ASP A 68 -0.34 -10.34 -12.82
C ASP A 68 -1.76 -10.84 -13.17
N GLY A 69 -2.65 -10.89 -12.17
CA GLY A 69 -4.06 -11.23 -12.39
C GLY A 69 -4.79 -10.20 -13.27
N VAL A 70 -4.47 -8.91 -13.15
CA VAL A 70 -5.00 -7.85 -14.03
C VAL A 70 -4.50 -8.03 -15.47
N GLN A 71 -3.22 -8.33 -15.63
CA GLN A 71 -2.61 -8.63 -16.92
C GLN A 71 -3.32 -9.83 -17.60
N ASP A 72 -3.56 -10.90 -16.85
CA ASP A 72 -4.19 -12.11 -17.37
C ASP A 72 -5.70 -11.96 -17.58
N GLY A 73 -6.34 -11.01 -16.89
CA GLY A 73 -7.79 -10.77 -16.96
C GLY A 73 -8.58 -11.61 -15.96
N ASN A 74 -7.90 -12.13 -14.96
CA ASN A 74 -8.50 -12.81 -13.81
C ASN A 74 -8.91 -11.83 -12.71
N ILE A 75 -8.30 -10.63 -12.69
CA ILE A 75 -8.65 -9.51 -11.81
C ILE A 75 -9.01 -8.32 -12.70
N ASP A 76 -10.11 -7.65 -12.39
CA ASP A 76 -10.60 -6.49 -13.14
C ASP A 76 -10.04 -5.18 -12.59
N ILE A 77 -9.89 -5.10 -11.26
CA ILE A 77 -9.40 -3.91 -10.55
C ILE A 77 -8.39 -4.33 -9.48
N SER A 78 -7.26 -3.62 -9.40
CA SER A 78 -6.28 -3.73 -8.31
C SER A 78 -6.15 -2.40 -7.59
N ILE A 79 -6.26 -2.41 -6.27
CA ILE A 79 -6.08 -1.23 -5.42
C ILE A 79 -4.74 -1.37 -4.69
N GLY A 80 -3.93 -0.30 -4.69
CA GLY A 80 -2.65 -0.27 -4.00
C GLY A 80 -2.35 1.09 -3.37
N ILE A 81 -1.52 1.08 -2.33
CA ILE A 81 -0.90 2.27 -1.73
C ILE A 81 0.58 2.22 -2.10
N LEU A 82 1.05 3.17 -2.91
CA LEU A 82 2.32 3.04 -3.63
C LEU A 82 3.06 4.37 -3.73
N GLY A 83 4.36 4.29 -3.97
CA GLY A 83 5.13 5.42 -4.49
C GLY A 83 4.70 5.80 -5.91
N LEU A 84 4.92 7.06 -6.25
CA LEU A 84 4.63 7.62 -7.56
C LEU A 84 5.95 8.05 -8.25
N PRO A 85 6.30 7.53 -9.43
CA PRO A 85 5.66 6.40 -10.13
C PRO A 85 5.94 5.05 -9.43
N SER A 86 5.16 4.05 -9.84
CA SER A 86 5.32 2.64 -9.44
C SER A 86 5.78 1.81 -10.63
N GLY A 87 6.94 1.17 -10.50
CA GLY A 87 7.52 0.34 -11.56
C GLY A 87 6.64 -0.85 -11.96
N SER A 88 5.85 -1.41 -11.04
CA SER A 88 4.93 -2.51 -11.38
C SER A 88 3.75 -2.05 -12.26
N ILE A 89 3.29 -0.80 -12.10
CA ILE A 89 2.26 -0.22 -12.97
C ILE A 89 2.84 0.07 -14.35
N GLU A 90 4.07 0.57 -14.43
CA GLU A 90 4.79 0.76 -15.70
C GLU A 90 5.00 -0.56 -16.42
N ASN A 91 5.38 -1.63 -15.71
CA ASN A 91 5.56 -2.97 -16.26
C ASN A 91 4.23 -3.54 -16.79
N LEU A 92 3.12 -3.35 -16.06
CA LEU A 92 1.80 -3.73 -16.54
C LEU A 92 1.47 -2.97 -17.82
N GLN A 93 1.71 -1.66 -17.87
CA GLN A 93 1.46 -0.86 -19.09
C GLN A 93 2.32 -1.32 -20.26
N ALA A 94 3.60 -1.58 -20.04
CA ALA A 94 4.50 -2.07 -21.09
C ALA A 94 4.03 -3.42 -21.66
N SER A 95 3.43 -4.27 -20.82
CA SER A 95 3.01 -5.62 -21.19
C SER A 95 1.60 -5.68 -21.80
N SER A 96 0.69 -4.83 -21.31
CA SER A 96 -0.73 -4.86 -21.67
C SER A 96 -1.15 -3.79 -22.68
N GLY A 97 -0.50 -2.63 -22.65
CA GLY A 97 -0.73 -1.51 -23.56
C GLY A 97 -2.01 -0.70 -23.30
N ASP A 98 -2.81 -1.05 -22.30
CA ASP A 98 -4.15 -0.50 -22.07
C ASP A 98 -4.45 -0.28 -20.57
N VAL A 99 -3.46 0.08 -19.76
CA VAL A 99 -3.65 0.41 -18.33
C VAL A 99 -4.41 1.72 -18.17
N ARG A 100 -5.28 1.76 -17.17
CA ARG A 100 -6.01 2.95 -16.72
C ARG A 100 -5.90 3.09 -15.21
N LEU A 101 -5.67 4.32 -14.75
CA LEU A 101 -5.84 4.71 -13.36
C LEU A 101 -7.26 5.29 -13.18
N MET A 102 -7.98 4.86 -12.16
CA MET A 102 -9.30 5.41 -11.83
C MET A 102 -9.16 6.61 -10.90
N SER A 103 -9.84 7.70 -11.25
CA SER A 103 -9.98 8.87 -10.38
C SER A 103 -11.08 8.66 -9.36
N LEU A 104 -10.87 9.14 -8.14
CA LEU A 104 -11.91 9.28 -7.13
C LEU A 104 -12.79 10.50 -7.42
N SER A 105 -14.03 10.49 -6.92
CA SER A 105 -14.91 11.65 -6.95
C SER A 105 -14.64 12.57 -5.76
N ASP A 106 -15.01 13.84 -5.90
CA ASP A 106 -14.88 14.82 -4.81
C ASP A 106 -15.62 14.37 -3.56
N GLU A 107 -16.83 13.83 -3.71
CA GLU A 107 -17.65 13.35 -2.59
C GLU A 107 -16.98 12.19 -1.84
N ALA A 108 -16.35 11.27 -2.59
CA ALA A 108 -15.63 10.15 -1.98
C ALA A 108 -14.39 10.64 -1.23
N ILE A 109 -13.62 11.56 -1.81
CA ILE A 109 -12.45 12.16 -1.15
C ILE A 109 -12.88 12.91 0.12
N ASP A 110 -13.92 13.75 0.03
CA ASP A 110 -14.41 14.54 1.17
C ASP A 110 -14.90 13.62 2.31
N TYR A 111 -15.57 12.51 1.98
CA TYR A 111 -15.94 11.49 2.97
C TYR A 111 -14.71 10.87 3.63
N ILE A 112 -13.69 10.52 2.84
CA ILE A 112 -12.46 9.88 3.35
C ILE A 112 -11.69 10.84 4.27
N GLU A 113 -11.50 12.10 3.89
CA GLU A 113 -10.81 13.09 4.71
C GLU A 113 -11.54 13.37 6.02
N ALA A 114 -12.87 13.27 6.04
CA ALA A 114 -13.67 13.45 7.24
C ALA A 114 -13.61 12.26 8.22
N ASN A 115 -13.24 11.07 7.73
CA ASN A 115 -13.28 9.81 8.48
C ASN A 115 -11.91 9.13 8.63
N SER A 116 -10.81 9.77 8.21
CA SER A 116 -9.48 9.18 8.25
C SER A 116 -8.35 10.22 8.26
N ALA A 117 -7.12 9.76 8.39
CA ALA A 117 -5.92 10.58 8.28
C ALA A 117 -5.48 10.86 6.83
N TYR A 118 -6.09 10.19 5.84
CA TYR A 118 -5.76 10.41 4.43
C TYR A 118 -6.12 11.84 3.98
N LYS A 119 -5.36 12.34 3.01
CA LYS A 119 -5.56 13.67 2.43
C LYS A 119 -5.75 13.60 0.93
N ARG A 120 -6.54 14.52 0.39
CA ARG A 120 -6.69 14.70 -1.05
C ARG A 120 -5.32 14.88 -1.72
N PHE A 121 -5.15 14.21 -2.86
CA PHE A 121 -3.97 14.32 -3.70
C PHE A 121 -4.33 14.20 -5.17
N THR A 122 -3.68 15.00 -6.01
CA THR A 122 -3.79 14.89 -7.46
C THR A 122 -2.52 14.24 -7.98
N ILE A 123 -2.64 13.10 -8.67
CA ILE A 123 -1.56 12.56 -9.51
C ILE A 123 -1.55 13.39 -10.80
N PRO A 124 -0.55 14.26 -11.03
CA PRO A 124 -0.54 15.13 -12.19
C PRO A 124 -0.44 14.33 -13.49
N ALA A 125 -1.06 14.83 -14.58
CA ALA A 125 -0.90 14.30 -15.92
C ALA A 125 0.58 14.12 -16.28
N GLY A 126 0.93 12.94 -16.82
CA GLY A 126 2.30 12.59 -17.15
C GLY A 126 3.13 12.05 -15.99
N SER A 127 2.55 11.80 -14.81
CA SER A 127 3.23 11.04 -13.75
C SER A 127 3.54 9.60 -14.18
N TYR A 128 2.68 9.06 -15.05
CA TYR A 128 3.00 7.90 -15.89
C TYR A 128 2.91 8.30 -17.36
N ASP A 129 3.77 7.74 -18.22
CA ASP A 129 3.79 8.06 -19.66
C ASP A 129 2.43 7.86 -20.35
N PHE A 130 1.64 6.86 -19.91
CA PHE A 130 0.32 6.55 -20.48
C PHE A 130 -0.80 7.45 -19.94
N GLN A 131 -0.62 8.05 -18.77
CA GLN A 131 -1.63 8.82 -18.07
C GLN A 131 -1.64 10.28 -18.57
N LYS A 132 -2.68 10.66 -19.31
CA LYS A 132 -2.78 11.97 -20.00
C LYS A 132 -3.58 13.04 -19.27
N GLU A 133 -4.34 12.64 -18.26
CA GLU A 133 -5.20 13.51 -17.47
C GLU A 133 -4.86 13.34 -15.99
N ASP A 134 -5.06 14.38 -15.21
CA ASP A 134 -4.92 14.33 -13.76
C ASP A 134 -5.82 13.23 -13.16
N VAL A 135 -5.34 12.56 -12.12
CA VAL A 135 -6.12 11.55 -11.38
C VAL A 135 -6.26 12.04 -9.95
N GLU A 136 -7.48 12.33 -9.54
CA GLU A 136 -7.80 12.70 -8.16
C GLU A 136 -7.82 11.45 -7.29
N THR A 137 -7.15 11.51 -6.15
CA THR A 137 -7.00 10.39 -5.23
C THR A 137 -6.71 10.91 -3.82
N ILE A 138 -6.22 10.02 -2.96
CA ILE A 138 -5.79 10.31 -1.60
C ILE A 138 -4.35 9.86 -1.37
N THR A 139 -3.68 10.47 -0.40
CA THR A 139 -2.28 10.21 -0.03
C THR A 139 -2.11 10.06 1.47
N ALA A 140 -1.03 9.38 1.85
CA ALA A 140 -0.49 9.25 3.19
C ALA A 140 1.05 9.33 3.14
N TYR A 141 1.69 9.19 4.30
CA TYR A 141 3.14 9.06 4.38
C TYR A 141 3.57 7.65 4.76
N ALA A 142 4.53 7.13 4.01
CA ALA A 142 5.30 5.96 4.39
C ALA A 142 6.42 6.39 5.34
N VAL A 143 6.53 5.68 6.47
CA VAL A 143 7.49 5.96 7.54
C VAL A 143 8.27 4.70 7.90
N LEU A 144 9.49 4.89 8.37
CA LEU A 144 10.32 3.84 8.96
C LEU A 144 10.11 3.86 10.47
N VAL A 145 9.79 2.70 11.03
CA VAL A 145 9.69 2.49 12.48
C VAL A 145 10.69 1.41 12.93
N GLY A 146 11.16 1.53 14.16
CA GLY A 146 12.06 0.57 14.80
C GLY A 146 11.49 -0.01 16.08
N ASN A 147 11.93 -1.23 16.40
CA ASN A 147 11.62 -1.92 17.63
C ASN A 147 12.50 -1.42 18.78
N THR A 148 11.90 -0.82 19.82
CA THR A 148 12.63 -0.24 20.95
C THR A 148 13.30 -1.29 21.86
N GLN A 149 13.07 -2.58 21.61
CA GLN A 149 13.72 -3.69 22.30
C GLN A 149 14.93 -4.24 21.53
N THR A 150 15.17 -3.82 20.29
CA THR A 150 16.26 -4.36 19.46
C THR A 150 17.11 -3.31 18.76
N ILE A 151 16.58 -2.09 18.55
CA ILE A 151 17.31 -0.96 17.99
C ILE A 151 17.80 -0.08 19.14
N ASP A 152 19.13 -0.03 19.34
CA ASP A 152 19.72 0.82 20.36
C ASP A 152 19.84 2.29 19.90
N GLU A 153 20.14 3.18 20.85
CA GLU A 153 20.21 4.62 20.59
C GLU A 153 21.15 4.96 19.43
N GLU A 154 22.33 4.33 19.38
CA GLU A 154 23.32 4.63 18.36
C GLU A 154 22.89 4.12 16.99
N LEU A 155 22.34 2.90 16.92
CA LEU A 155 21.81 2.37 15.70
C LEU A 155 20.64 3.22 15.18
N GLY A 156 19.72 3.65 16.05
CA GLY A 156 18.63 4.52 15.60
C GLY A 156 19.11 5.90 15.11
N TYR A 157 20.20 6.43 15.67
CA TYR A 157 20.85 7.64 15.14
C TYR A 157 21.42 7.38 13.75
N GLU A 158 22.16 6.29 13.57
CA GLU A 158 22.79 5.94 12.30
C GLU A 158 21.77 5.62 11.21
N LEU A 159 20.67 4.94 11.54
CA LEU A 159 19.59 4.67 10.57
C LEU A 159 18.94 5.97 10.08
N ALA A 160 18.63 6.90 11.00
CA ALA A 160 18.11 8.22 10.63
C ALA A 160 19.13 8.98 9.78
N ARG A 161 20.41 8.99 10.17
CA ARG A 161 21.49 9.64 9.41
C ARG A 161 21.62 9.09 8.00
N LEU A 162 21.76 7.77 7.85
CA LEU A 162 21.98 7.12 6.56
C LEU A 162 20.79 7.26 5.62
N MET A 163 19.55 7.35 6.14
CA MET A 163 18.37 7.64 5.33
C MET A 163 18.51 8.94 4.54
N HIS A 164 19.17 9.95 5.11
CA HIS A 164 19.28 11.28 4.49
C HIS A 164 20.62 11.51 3.79
N GLU A 165 21.73 11.15 4.44
CA GLU A 165 23.07 11.43 3.92
C GLU A 165 23.46 10.54 2.72
N HIS A 166 22.80 9.39 2.57
CA HIS A 166 23.06 8.42 1.50
C HIS A 166 21.82 8.12 0.64
N ALA A 167 20.78 8.96 0.71
CA ALA A 167 19.57 8.82 -0.11
C ALA A 167 19.90 8.76 -1.61
N GLU A 168 20.87 9.56 -2.08
CA GLU A 168 21.28 9.63 -3.50
C GLU A 168 21.95 8.34 -4.01
N GLU A 169 22.40 7.45 -3.12
CA GLU A 169 22.94 6.14 -3.51
C GLU A 169 21.85 5.11 -3.81
N ASN A 170 20.61 5.40 -3.41
CA ASN A 170 19.44 4.58 -3.67
C ASN A 170 18.83 4.98 -5.01
N THR A 171 18.80 4.05 -5.94
CA THR A 171 18.33 4.22 -7.32
C THR A 171 16.81 4.17 -7.44
N HIS A 172 16.11 3.75 -6.39
CA HIS A 172 14.66 3.74 -6.35
C HIS A 172 14.10 5.18 -6.34
N ALA A 173 13.15 5.51 -7.22
CA ALA A 173 12.65 6.88 -7.40
C ALA A 173 12.19 7.58 -6.10
N GLN A 174 11.65 6.80 -5.16
CA GLN A 174 11.14 7.32 -3.89
C GLN A 174 12.25 7.77 -2.90
N SER A 175 13.51 7.39 -3.12
CA SER A 175 14.63 7.86 -2.28
C SER A 175 14.79 9.38 -2.34
N ALA A 176 14.35 10.01 -3.44
CA ALA A 176 14.36 11.47 -3.61
C ALA A 176 13.53 12.22 -2.54
N PHE A 177 12.62 11.54 -1.84
CA PHE A 177 11.82 12.13 -0.77
C PHE A 177 12.47 12.01 0.62
N MET A 178 13.55 11.24 0.76
CA MET A 178 14.29 11.06 2.02
C MET A 178 15.20 12.26 2.32
N THR A 179 14.65 13.46 2.31
CA THR A 179 15.35 14.72 2.58
C THR A 179 15.17 15.15 4.03
N LEU A 180 16.05 16.01 4.53
CA LEU A 180 15.89 16.62 5.85
C LEU A 180 14.62 17.49 5.94
N GLU A 181 14.18 18.10 4.83
CA GLU A 181 12.94 18.87 4.77
C GLU A 181 11.71 18.00 5.08
N ASN A 182 11.71 16.75 4.62
CA ASN A 182 10.60 15.83 4.80
C ASN A 182 10.72 14.93 6.03
N ALA A 183 11.86 14.95 6.73
CA ALA A 183 12.27 13.90 7.66
C ALA A 183 11.25 13.55 8.76
N LEU A 184 10.42 14.51 9.17
CA LEU A 184 9.43 14.36 10.25
C LEU A 184 7.98 14.22 9.75
N ASN A 185 7.74 14.19 8.44
CA ASN A 185 6.40 14.04 7.87
C ASN A 185 5.80 12.68 8.25
N GLY A 186 4.61 12.71 8.84
CA GLY A 186 3.92 11.50 9.33
C GLY A 186 4.43 11.02 10.70
N SER A 187 5.22 11.83 11.40
CA SER A 187 5.66 11.51 12.76
C SER A 187 4.61 11.87 13.83
N GLU A 188 3.61 12.68 13.49
CA GLU A 188 2.63 13.19 14.45
C GLU A 188 1.97 12.05 15.24
N GLY A 189 1.85 12.19 16.56
CA GLY A 189 1.28 11.13 17.42
C GLY A 189 2.18 9.92 17.67
N LEU A 190 3.32 9.78 16.98
CA LEU A 190 4.26 8.68 17.17
C LEU A 190 5.38 9.04 18.15
N PRO A 191 5.80 8.11 19.03
CA PRO A 191 7.02 8.26 19.80
C PRO A 191 8.23 8.15 18.89
N ILE A 192 9.16 9.11 18.98
CA ILE A 192 10.38 9.11 18.18
C ILE A 192 11.48 8.32 18.90
N HIS A 193 12.26 7.57 18.12
CA HIS A 193 13.43 6.88 18.64
C HIS A 193 14.48 7.91 19.16
N PRO A 194 15.07 7.74 20.35
CA PRO A 194 15.97 8.75 20.94
C PRO A 194 17.18 9.07 20.04
N GLY A 195 17.76 8.07 19.39
CA GLY A 195 18.83 8.27 18.42
C GLY A 195 18.43 9.09 17.20
N ALA A 196 17.24 8.81 16.64
CA ALA A 196 16.72 9.55 15.49
C ALA A 196 16.43 11.02 15.86
N LYS A 197 15.82 11.24 17.03
CA LYS A 197 15.62 12.58 17.59
C LYS A 197 16.94 13.34 17.71
N ARG A 198 17.98 12.71 18.28
CA ARG A 198 19.30 13.31 18.41
C ARG A 198 19.85 13.75 17.06
N TYR A 199 19.80 12.88 16.05
CA TYR A 199 20.23 13.22 14.69
C TYR A 199 19.46 14.43 14.14
N TYR A 200 18.13 14.41 14.18
CA TYR A 200 17.32 15.49 13.62
C TYR A 200 17.52 16.84 14.32
N GLU A 201 17.65 16.85 15.65
CA GLU A 201 17.94 18.07 16.40
C GLU A 201 19.33 18.63 16.07
N GLU A 202 20.33 17.77 15.85
CA GLU A 202 21.66 18.19 15.38
C GLU A 202 21.64 18.78 13.96
N GLN A 203 20.73 18.30 13.12
CA GLN A 203 20.46 18.90 11.80
C GLN A 203 19.61 20.18 11.87
N GLY A 204 19.25 20.64 13.07
CA GLY A 204 18.53 21.89 13.30
C GLY A 204 17.01 21.78 13.18
N LEU A 205 16.46 20.57 13.14
CA LEU A 205 15.01 20.35 13.14
C LEU A 205 14.47 20.45 14.57
N THR A 206 13.23 20.94 14.70
CA THR A 206 12.50 20.87 15.97
C THR A 206 11.71 19.57 16.01
N VAL A 207 11.93 18.76 17.05
CA VAL A 207 11.27 17.47 17.23
C VAL A 207 10.41 17.50 18.49
N ASP A 208 9.10 17.66 18.32
CA ASP A 208 8.14 17.78 19.44
C ASP A 208 7.53 16.43 19.87
N ASN A 209 7.88 15.35 19.16
CA ASN A 209 7.39 14.00 19.44
C ASN A 209 7.79 13.53 20.85
N PRO A 210 6.96 12.72 21.52
CA PRO A 210 7.37 12.02 22.73
C PRO A 210 8.57 11.11 22.41
N VAL A 211 9.55 11.03 23.32
CA VAL A 211 10.72 10.16 23.12
C VAL A 211 10.38 8.75 23.57
N ALA A 212 10.64 7.77 22.71
CA ALA A 212 10.42 6.36 23.03
C ALA A 212 11.37 5.88 24.13
N GLU A 213 10.87 5.06 25.06
CA GLU A 213 11.70 4.37 26.04
C GLU A 213 12.34 3.11 25.40
N LEU A 214 13.66 3.02 25.47
CA LEU A 214 14.39 1.83 25.01
C LEU A 214 14.36 0.74 26.09
N GLY A 215 14.22 -0.51 25.63
CA GLY A 215 14.32 -1.69 26.47
C GLY A 215 15.75 -2.02 26.89
N ASN A 216 15.91 -3.17 27.54
CA ASN A 216 17.24 -3.75 27.77
C ASN A 216 17.67 -4.51 26.51
N ILE A 217 18.41 -3.83 25.64
CA ILE A 217 18.76 -4.34 24.31
C ILE A 217 19.98 -5.25 24.41
N GLU A 218 19.83 -6.48 23.93
CA GLU A 218 20.94 -7.42 23.79
C GLU A 218 21.72 -7.12 22.50
N SER A 219 23.06 -7.19 22.57
CA SER A 219 23.92 -7.01 21.41
C SER A 219 23.60 -8.05 20.34
N LYS A 220 23.25 -7.60 19.14
CA LYS A 220 23.06 -8.44 17.96
C LYS A 220 23.58 -7.74 16.70
N SER A 221 23.84 -8.53 15.67
CA SER A 221 24.32 -8.06 14.36
C SER A 221 23.31 -8.25 13.24
N GLU A 222 22.28 -9.10 13.42
CA GLU A 222 21.34 -9.47 12.35
C GLU A 222 19.98 -8.78 12.58
N PHE A 223 19.56 -7.95 11.63
CA PHE A 223 18.35 -7.15 11.71
C PHE A 223 17.39 -7.47 10.56
N ILE A 224 16.10 -7.57 10.87
CA ILE A 224 15.04 -7.82 9.91
C ILE A 224 14.26 -6.54 9.65
N LEU A 225 14.20 -6.13 8.38
CA LEU A 225 13.36 -5.06 7.88
C LEU A 225 12.10 -5.63 7.22
N GLY A 226 10.94 -5.42 7.83
CA GLY A 226 9.65 -5.67 7.18
C GLY A 226 9.36 -4.63 6.12
N THR A 227 8.98 -5.10 4.93
CA THR A 227 8.69 -4.22 3.79
C THR A 227 7.22 -4.38 3.36
N GLY A 228 6.96 -4.97 2.20
CA GLY A 228 5.64 -5.30 1.68
C GLY A 228 5.79 -6.33 0.56
N SER A 229 4.78 -6.50 -0.28
CA SER A 229 4.87 -7.42 -1.42
C SER A 229 5.96 -7.02 -2.42
N GLN A 230 6.56 -7.98 -3.12
CA GLN A 230 7.63 -7.74 -4.10
C GLN A 230 7.25 -6.76 -5.23
N GLY A 231 5.98 -6.74 -5.64
CA GLY A 231 5.47 -5.82 -6.66
C GLY A 231 5.05 -4.45 -6.12
N GLY A 232 5.13 -4.23 -4.80
CA GLY A 232 4.88 -2.94 -4.17
C GLY A 232 6.13 -2.06 -4.12
N THR A 233 6.00 -0.88 -3.51
CA THR A 233 7.10 0.09 -3.40
C THR A 233 8.08 -0.24 -2.28
N TYR A 234 7.60 -0.77 -1.15
CA TYR A 234 8.43 -1.01 0.03
C TYR A 234 9.53 -2.05 -0.20
N TYR A 235 9.24 -3.16 -0.90
CA TYR A 235 10.18 -4.25 -1.06
C TYR A 235 11.47 -3.86 -1.81
N PRO A 236 11.41 -3.30 -3.05
CA PRO A 236 12.62 -2.89 -3.75
C PRO A 236 13.33 -1.73 -3.04
N LEU A 237 12.60 -0.72 -2.55
CA LEU A 237 13.19 0.41 -1.83
C LEU A 237 13.92 -0.05 -0.55
N GLY A 238 13.29 -0.89 0.25
CA GLY A 238 13.84 -1.44 1.49
C GLY A 238 15.06 -2.34 1.24
N GLY A 239 15.11 -3.05 0.11
CA GLY A 239 16.30 -3.81 -0.29
C GLY A 239 17.51 -2.91 -0.60
N GLU A 240 17.27 -1.78 -1.28
CA GLU A 240 18.32 -0.79 -1.52
C GLU A 240 18.75 -0.07 -0.23
N MET A 241 17.82 0.27 0.66
CA MET A 241 18.12 0.81 1.99
C MET A 241 18.99 -0.17 2.81
N ALA A 242 18.60 -1.44 2.90
CA ALA A 242 19.37 -2.47 3.60
C ALA A 242 20.78 -2.65 3.00
N THR A 243 20.90 -2.57 1.68
CA THR A 243 22.20 -2.62 0.99
C THR A 243 23.10 -1.45 1.38
N ILE A 244 22.55 -0.24 1.51
CA ILE A 244 23.28 0.94 1.96
C ILE A 244 23.68 0.78 3.44
N TRP A 245 22.77 0.36 4.32
CA TRP A 245 23.08 0.12 5.73
C TRP A 245 24.21 -0.90 5.90
N ASN A 246 24.15 -2.03 5.19
CA ASN A 246 25.18 -3.07 5.19
C ASN A 246 26.56 -2.59 4.69
N ARG A 247 26.61 -1.48 3.95
CA ARG A 247 27.85 -0.88 3.45
C ARG A 247 28.51 0.03 4.49
N TYR A 248 27.71 0.72 5.30
CA TYR A 248 28.18 1.78 6.21
C TYR A 248 28.19 1.38 7.68
N LEU A 249 27.40 0.38 8.08
CA LEU A 249 27.29 -0.08 9.45
C LEU A 249 28.09 -1.37 9.64
N ASP A 250 29.41 -1.20 9.84
CA ASP A 250 30.35 -2.31 10.01
C ASP A 250 29.92 -3.25 11.15
N GLY A 251 29.85 -4.55 10.83
CA GLY A 251 29.49 -5.59 11.81
C GLY A 251 27.98 -5.75 12.04
N GLN A 252 27.14 -5.03 11.29
CA GLN A 252 25.69 -5.23 11.24
C GLN A 252 25.27 -5.77 9.88
N ASN A 253 24.15 -6.48 9.85
CA ASN A 253 23.57 -7.08 8.66
C ASN A 253 22.05 -6.92 8.68
N PHE A 254 21.51 -6.23 7.69
CA PHE A 254 20.11 -5.94 7.49
C PHE A 254 19.58 -6.79 6.34
N THR A 255 18.50 -7.51 6.60
CA THR A 255 17.78 -8.30 5.60
C THR A 255 16.36 -7.77 5.48
N ASN A 256 15.98 -7.32 4.29
CA ASN A 256 14.58 -6.99 4.00
C ASN A 256 13.78 -8.27 3.71
N ILE A 257 12.55 -8.34 4.19
CA ILE A 257 11.64 -9.46 3.94
C ILE A 257 10.31 -8.99 3.35
N GLU A 258 9.71 -9.83 2.51
CA GLU A 258 8.36 -9.64 1.98
C GLU A 258 7.32 -9.90 3.07
N THR A 259 6.33 -9.02 3.16
CA THR A 259 5.24 -9.07 4.15
C THR A 259 3.94 -8.52 3.54
N GLY A 260 2.84 -8.60 4.30
CA GLY A 260 1.59 -7.88 4.08
C GLY A 260 1.65 -6.36 4.34
N ALA A 261 2.85 -5.80 4.54
CA ALA A 261 3.14 -4.40 4.83
C ALA A 261 2.77 -3.93 6.25
N SER A 262 2.25 -2.70 6.38
CA SER A 262 2.16 -1.92 7.62
C SER A 262 1.71 -2.72 8.85
N ILE A 263 0.53 -3.35 8.80
CA ILE A 263 -0.06 -4.04 9.95
C ILE A 263 0.77 -5.25 10.35
N GLU A 264 1.19 -6.08 9.39
CA GLU A 264 2.05 -7.24 9.67
C GLU A 264 3.41 -6.82 10.22
N ASN A 265 4.00 -5.75 9.69
CA ASN A 265 5.28 -5.23 10.16
C ASN A 265 5.17 -4.74 11.61
N LEU A 266 4.14 -3.97 11.93
CA LEU A 266 3.87 -3.48 13.29
C LEU A 266 3.60 -4.62 14.26
N VAL A 267 2.78 -5.61 13.88
CA VAL A 267 2.53 -6.82 14.67
C VAL A 267 3.81 -7.61 14.90
N SER A 268 4.67 -7.74 13.88
CA SER A 268 5.95 -8.45 14.01
C SER A 268 6.93 -7.72 14.93
N ILE A 269 6.92 -6.39 14.93
CA ILE A 269 7.65 -5.57 15.90
C ILE A 269 7.12 -5.83 17.31
N ARG A 270 5.80 -5.78 17.52
CA ARG A 270 5.16 -6.10 18.81
C ARG A 270 5.63 -7.45 19.36
N ASP A 271 5.68 -8.44 18.48
CA ASP A 271 5.99 -9.82 18.83
C ASP A 271 7.52 -10.09 18.88
N ASN A 272 8.35 -9.06 18.69
CA ASN A 272 9.83 -9.11 18.65
C ASN A 272 10.42 -10.07 17.61
N THR A 273 9.68 -10.31 16.52
CA THR A 273 10.15 -11.09 15.37
C THR A 273 10.68 -10.20 14.24
N MET A 274 10.58 -8.89 14.40
CA MET A 274 11.05 -7.88 13.45
C MET A 274 11.68 -6.69 14.18
N ASP A 275 12.70 -6.11 13.57
CA ASP A 275 13.50 -5.02 14.15
C ASP A 275 13.15 -3.66 13.57
N LEU A 276 12.87 -3.62 12.27
CA LEU A 276 12.50 -2.43 11.52
C LEU A 276 11.29 -2.73 10.66
N GLY A 277 10.42 -1.75 10.46
CA GLY A 277 9.24 -1.90 9.62
C GLY A 277 8.97 -0.65 8.80
N MET A 278 8.66 -0.84 7.52
CA MET A 278 8.02 0.21 6.72
C MET A 278 6.51 0.17 6.98
N THR A 279 5.89 1.32 7.20
CA THR A 279 4.46 1.41 7.48
C THR A 279 3.89 2.73 7.00
N VAL A 280 2.61 2.72 6.65
CA VAL A 280 1.83 3.94 6.53
C VAL A 280 1.74 4.56 7.95
N HIS A 281 1.90 5.88 8.05
CA HIS A 281 1.88 6.58 9.34
C HIS A 281 0.58 6.38 10.14
N ALA A 282 -0.59 6.35 9.49
CA ALA A 282 -1.87 6.19 10.17
C ALA A 282 -2.01 4.84 10.92
N PRO A 283 -1.73 3.67 10.30
CA PRO A 283 -1.61 2.41 11.04
C PRO A 283 -0.57 2.42 12.16
N ALA A 284 0.53 3.18 12.03
CA ALA A 284 1.51 3.30 13.10
C ALA A 284 0.93 4.08 14.30
N GLN A 285 0.11 5.11 14.04
CA GLN A 285 -0.60 5.87 15.08
C GLN A 285 -1.61 4.96 15.78
N ASP A 286 -2.43 4.25 14.99
CA ASP A 286 -3.41 3.29 15.52
C ASP A 286 -2.74 2.21 16.38
N ALA A 287 -1.57 1.73 15.97
CA ALA A 287 -0.78 0.77 16.73
C ALA A 287 -0.35 1.31 18.10
N VAL A 288 0.17 2.54 18.16
CA VAL A 288 0.61 3.17 19.42
C VAL A 288 -0.58 3.47 20.34
N GLU A 289 -1.71 3.86 19.78
CA GLU A 289 -2.93 4.20 20.53
C GLU A 289 -3.74 2.97 20.94
N GLY A 290 -3.60 1.84 20.23
CA GLY A 290 -4.42 0.65 20.42
C GLY A 290 -5.83 0.84 19.87
N SER A 291 -5.95 1.48 18.71
CA SER A 291 -7.21 1.73 17.98
C SER A 291 -7.24 1.01 16.63
N GLY A 292 -8.38 1.07 15.94
CA GLY A 292 -8.54 0.50 14.60
C GLY A 292 -8.19 -1.00 14.57
N GLU A 293 -7.23 -1.37 13.74
CA GLU A 293 -6.75 -2.75 13.60
C GLU A 293 -6.04 -3.28 14.87
N PHE A 294 -5.77 -2.41 15.85
CA PHE A 294 -5.07 -2.69 17.10
C PHE A 294 -5.95 -2.51 18.35
N GLU A 295 -7.29 -2.52 18.24
CA GLU A 295 -8.22 -2.47 19.41
C GLU A 295 -7.96 -3.54 20.48
N GLY A 296 -7.18 -4.60 20.16
CA GLY A 296 -6.70 -5.60 21.11
C GLY A 296 -5.62 -5.11 22.09
N GLY A 297 -5.08 -3.90 21.88
CA GLY A 297 -4.12 -3.24 22.78
C GLY A 297 -2.98 -2.54 22.03
N PRO A 298 -2.42 -1.47 22.62
CA PRO A 298 -1.36 -0.68 22.00
C PRO A 298 -0.05 -1.47 21.86
N ILE A 299 0.72 -1.13 20.83
CA ILE A 299 2.08 -1.61 20.59
C ILE A 299 3.05 -0.64 21.26
N GLY A 300 3.59 -1.05 22.41
CA GLY A 300 4.45 -0.21 23.24
C GLY A 300 5.94 -0.20 22.86
N ASN A 301 6.36 -1.02 21.89
CA ASN A 301 7.76 -1.18 21.50
C ASN A 301 8.06 -0.74 20.06
N VAL A 302 7.27 0.17 19.51
CA VAL A 302 7.50 0.77 18.19
C VAL A 302 7.89 2.24 18.35
N ALA A 303 8.87 2.70 17.58
CA ALA A 303 9.29 4.09 17.56
C ALA A 303 9.56 4.58 16.13
N PHE A 304 9.15 5.81 15.83
CA PHE A 304 9.44 6.48 14.56
C PHE A 304 10.94 6.71 14.41
N ILE A 305 11.49 6.37 13.24
CA ILE A 305 12.88 6.66 12.86
C ILE A 305 12.93 7.78 11.82
N GLY A 306 12.05 7.77 10.81
CA GLY A 306 12.08 8.80 9.77
C GLY A 306 11.02 8.63 8.69
N HIS A 307 10.70 9.74 8.03
CA HIS A 307 9.89 9.74 6.81
C HIS A 307 10.62 9.06 5.65
N ILE A 308 9.90 8.28 4.84
CA ILE A 308 10.45 7.60 3.66
C ILE A 308 10.01 8.32 2.38
N TYR A 309 8.70 8.37 2.11
CA TYR A 309 8.11 9.03 0.93
C TYR A 309 6.60 9.25 1.11
N PRO A 310 5.95 10.17 0.36
CA PRO A 310 4.50 10.24 0.25
C PRO A 310 3.98 9.07 -0.59
N GLU A 311 3.06 8.30 -0.04
CA GLU A 311 2.42 7.19 -0.72
C GLU A 311 1.00 7.54 -1.15
N VAL A 312 0.62 7.06 -2.33
CA VAL A 312 -0.58 7.48 -3.04
C VAL A 312 -1.43 6.25 -3.30
N ILE A 313 -2.74 6.40 -3.10
CA ILE A 313 -3.70 5.36 -3.45
C ILE A 313 -3.83 5.35 -4.98
N GLN A 314 -3.63 4.19 -5.57
CA GLN A 314 -3.72 3.99 -7.02
C GLN A 314 -4.64 2.82 -7.32
N ILE A 315 -5.71 3.10 -8.07
CA ILE A 315 -6.70 2.12 -8.48
C ILE A 315 -6.46 1.81 -9.96
N VAL A 316 -6.02 0.60 -10.23
CA VAL A 316 -5.54 0.17 -11.53
C VAL A 316 -6.55 -0.78 -12.17
N THR A 317 -6.89 -0.51 -13.43
CA THR A 317 -7.63 -1.42 -14.30
C THR A 317 -7.03 -1.42 -15.71
N ARG A 318 -7.67 -2.13 -16.63
CA ARG A 318 -7.35 -2.10 -18.06
C ARG A 318 -8.56 -1.60 -18.84
N GLU A 319 -8.36 -0.87 -19.92
CA GLU A 319 -9.45 -0.37 -20.78
C GLU A 319 -10.40 -1.48 -21.25
N ARG A 320 -9.86 -2.70 -21.46
CA ARG A 320 -10.67 -3.87 -21.85
C ARG A 320 -11.70 -4.31 -20.80
N SER A 321 -11.56 -3.94 -19.52
CA SER A 321 -12.54 -4.25 -18.47
C SER A 321 -13.84 -3.48 -18.68
N LYS A 322 -13.78 -2.33 -19.37
CA LYS A 322 -14.85 -1.34 -19.52
C LYS A 322 -15.34 -0.73 -18.21
N ILE A 323 -14.62 -0.95 -17.11
CA ILE A 323 -14.85 -0.27 -15.83
C ILE A 323 -13.99 0.99 -15.85
N GLU A 324 -14.62 2.15 -15.76
CA GLU A 324 -13.96 3.45 -15.84
C GLU A 324 -13.84 4.10 -14.46
N SER A 325 -14.77 3.80 -13.56
CA SER A 325 -14.84 4.37 -12.23
C SER A 325 -15.36 3.37 -11.19
N LEU A 326 -15.11 3.65 -9.90
CA LEU A 326 -15.74 2.88 -8.82
C LEU A 326 -17.28 3.05 -8.80
N SER A 327 -17.82 4.17 -9.31
CA SER A 327 -19.27 4.36 -9.44
C SER A 327 -19.94 3.35 -10.36
N ASP A 328 -19.19 2.75 -11.29
CA ASP A 328 -19.73 1.71 -12.18
C ASP A 328 -20.08 0.41 -11.42
N LEU A 329 -19.70 0.32 -10.13
CA LEU A 329 -19.95 -0.84 -9.26
C LEU A 329 -21.21 -0.70 -8.40
N THR A 330 -21.89 0.45 -8.41
CA THR A 330 -23.04 0.71 -7.52
C THR A 330 -24.37 0.20 -8.07
N ASP A 331 -24.48 0.02 -9.39
CA ASP A 331 -25.71 -0.36 -10.09
C ASP A 331 -26.06 -1.86 -9.93
#